data_AF-R7IZI1-F1
#
_entry.id   AF-R7IZI1-F1
#
_cell.length_a   1.000
_cell.length_b   1.000
_cell.length_c   1.000
_cell.angle_alpha   90.00
_cell.angle_beta   90.00
_cell.angle_gamma   90.00
#
_symmetry.space_group_name_H-M   'P 1'
#
loop_
_entity.id
_entity.type
_entity.pdbx_description
1 polymer ?
#
loop_
_entity_poly.entity_id
_entity_poly.type
_entity_poly.pdbx_seq_one_letter_code
_entity_poly.pdbx_strand_id
1 'polypeptide(L)'
;MIIRRSSYPSDLQEYNIVSKLPGLVCRGGSCIIDSYGHYLTKPVWDKETIIYAELDMNLPAACKMEHDAIGHYARPDVLELKVNEK
;
A
#
# COMPACT_ATOMS: atom_id res chain seq x y z
N MET A 1 -9.00 -0.61 2.91
CA MET A 1 -10.10 -1.60 3.00
C MET A 1 -10.49 -1.79 4.45
N ILE A 2 -11.78 -1.63 4.79
CA ILE A 2 -12.31 -1.90 6.13
C ILE A 2 -13.14 -3.18 6.05
N ILE A 3 -12.89 -4.11 6.96
CA ILE A 3 -13.66 -5.36 7.09
C ILE A 3 -14.11 -5.47 8.53
N ARG A 4 -15.42 -5.59 8.72
CA ARG A 4 -16.02 -5.89 10.01
C ARG A 4 -16.24 -7.39 10.12
N ARG A 5 -16.28 -7.92 11.34
CA ARG A 5 -16.69 -9.33 11.54
C ARG A 5 -18.08 -9.61 10.95
N SER A 6 -18.96 -8.60 10.98
CA SER A 6 -20.30 -8.67 10.37
C SER A 6 -20.31 -8.67 8.84
N SER A 7 -19.17 -8.39 8.18
CA SER A 7 -19.04 -8.45 6.73
C SER A 7 -18.95 -9.89 6.19
N TYR A 8 -18.66 -10.86 7.07
CA TYR A 8 -18.60 -12.27 6.70
C TYR A 8 -20.01 -12.86 6.60
N PRO A 9 -20.30 -13.70 5.59
CA PRO A 9 -21.58 -14.42 5.50
C PRO A 9 -21.84 -15.27 6.74
N SER A 10 -23.10 -15.34 7.17
CA SER A 10 -23.52 -16.11 8.34
C SER A 10 -23.48 -17.63 8.11
N ASP A 11 -23.53 -18.06 6.86
CA ASP A 11 -23.53 -19.47 6.41
C ASP A 11 -22.11 -20.01 6.13
N LEU A 12 -21.07 -19.26 6.52
CA LEU A 12 -19.70 -19.70 6.35
C LEU A 12 -19.45 -20.99 7.15
N GLN A 13 -18.92 -22.03 6.49
CA GLN A 13 -18.65 -23.33 7.13
C GLN A 13 -17.77 -23.21 8.40
N GLU A 14 -16.85 -22.25 8.42
CA GLU A 14 -15.95 -21.98 9.55
C GLU A 14 -16.37 -20.78 10.41
N TYR A 15 -17.67 -20.53 10.57
CA TYR A 15 -18.18 -19.39 11.37
C TYR A 15 -17.68 -19.38 12.83
N ASN A 16 -17.33 -20.55 13.38
CA ASN A 16 -16.72 -20.68 14.72
C ASN A 16 -15.36 -19.97 14.84
N ILE A 17 -14.63 -19.78 13.75
CA ILE A 17 -13.38 -19.01 13.72
C ILE A 17 -13.72 -17.52 13.63
N VAL A 18 -14.65 -17.16 12.74
CA VAL A 18 -15.11 -15.78 12.54
C VAL A 18 -15.66 -15.19 13.84
N SER A 19 -16.41 -15.95 14.63
CA SER A 19 -16.98 -15.49 15.90
C SER A 19 -15.92 -15.07 16.94
N LYS A 20 -14.70 -15.63 16.85
CA LYS A 20 -13.56 -15.27 17.71
C LYS A 20 -12.79 -14.04 17.24
N LEU A 21 -13.06 -13.55 16.03
CA LEU A 21 -12.39 -12.35 15.50
C LEU A 21 -12.84 -11.07 16.23
N PRO A 22 -11.98 -10.04 16.27
CA PRO A 22 -12.38 -8.71 16.72
C PRO A 22 -13.48 -8.12 15.83
N GLY A 23 -14.21 -7.12 16.34
CA GLY A 23 -15.29 -6.47 15.59
C GLY A 23 -14.81 -5.80 14.29
N LEU A 24 -13.60 -5.23 14.32
CA LEU A 24 -12.86 -4.74 13.16
C LEU A 24 -11.74 -5.72 12.83
N VAL A 25 -11.88 -6.43 11.71
CA VAL A 25 -10.91 -7.44 11.24
C VAL A 25 -9.83 -6.80 10.39
N CYS A 26 -10.22 -5.89 9.48
CA CYS A 26 -9.29 -5.05 8.74
C CYS A 26 -9.61 -3.58 9.02
N ARG A 27 -8.61 -2.80 9.43
CA ARG A 27 -8.76 -1.45 9.98
C ARG A 27 -8.60 -0.32 8.97
N GLY A 28 -8.38 -0.60 7.69
CA GLY A 28 -8.04 0.43 6.71
C GLY A 28 -6.54 0.73 6.68
N GLY A 29 -6.17 2.00 6.67
CA GLY A 29 -4.77 2.46 6.59
C GLY A 29 -4.39 3.12 5.27
N SER A 30 -5.36 3.41 4.40
CA SER A 30 -5.11 4.09 3.13
C SER A 30 -4.49 5.48 3.38
N CYS A 31 -3.46 5.82 2.60
CA CYS A 31 -2.78 7.11 2.59
C CYS A 31 -2.18 7.41 1.21
N ILE A 32 -1.77 8.66 0.99
CA ILE A 32 -1.04 9.13 -0.18
C ILE A 32 0.33 9.63 0.29
N ILE A 33 1.38 9.17 -0.38
CA ILE A 33 2.79 9.48 -0.09
C ILE A 33 3.42 10.03 -1.37
N ASP A 34 4.23 11.08 -1.26
CA ASP A 34 4.95 11.66 -2.40
C ASP A 34 6.18 10.82 -2.82
N SER A 35 6.86 11.22 -3.90
CA SER A 35 8.03 10.51 -4.41
C SER A 35 9.22 10.48 -3.45
N TYR A 36 9.29 11.42 -2.50
CA TYR A 36 10.32 11.48 -1.47
C TYR A 36 9.98 10.67 -0.21
N GLY A 37 8.78 10.08 -0.15
CA GLY A 37 8.34 9.31 1.00
C GLY A 37 7.61 10.12 2.08
N HIS A 38 7.24 11.38 1.81
CA HIS A 38 6.47 12.20 2.74
C HIS A 38 4.96 11.94 2.61
N TYR A 39 4.26 11.96 3.75
CA TYR A 39 2.80 11.86 3.77
C TYR A 39 2.14 13.12 3.21
N LEU A 40 1.44 13.00 2.10
CA LEU A 40 0.48 14.01 1.62
C LEU A 40 -0.86 13.89 2.35
N THR A 41 -1.22 12.66 2.77
CA THR A 41 -2.31 12.41 3.71
C THR A 41 -1.83 11.50 4.82
N LYS A 42 -2.29 11.72 6.06
CA LYS A 42 -2.06 10.75 7.14
C LYS A 42 -2.84 9.44 6.87
N PRO A 43 -2.34 8.28 7.30
CA PRO A 43 -3.09 7.02 7.25
C PRO A 43 -4.45 7.13 7.94
N VAL A 44 -5.49 6.69 7.23
CA VAL A 44 -6.86 6.69 7.75
C VAL A 44 -7.22 5.31 8.30
N TRP A 45 -7.40 5.25 9.62
CA TRP A 45 -7.76 4.02 10.35
C TRP A 45 -9.22 4.05 10.81
N ASP A 46 -9.83 2.87 10.88
CA ASP A 46 -11.12 2.58 11.51
C ASP A 46 -12.34 3.36 10.96
N LYS A 47 -12.17 4.10 9.86
CA LYS A 47 -13.23 4.88 9.21
C LYS A 47 -13.20 4.76 7.69
N GLU A 48 -14.37 4.60 7.09
CA GLU A 48 -14.54 4.72 5.64
C GLU A 48 -14.38 6.19 5.26
N THR A 49 -13.55 6.46 4.27
CA THR A 49 -13.17 7.84 3.91
C THR A 49 -12.66 7.85 2.47
N ILE A 50 -12.97 8.93 1.76
CA ILE A 50 -12.31 9.28 0.50
C ILE A 50 -11.20 10.27 0.84
N ILE A 51 -9.96 9.96 0.44
CA ILE A 51 -8.80 10.82 0.63
C ILE A 51 -8.41 11.44 -0.70
N TYR A 52 -8.06 12.73 -0.68
CA TYR A 52 -7.61 13.50 -1.83
C TYR A 52 -6.27 14.15 -1.51
N ALA A 53 -5.43 14.29 -2.52
CA ALA A 53 -4.19 15.07 -2.46
C ALA A 53 -3.89 15.63 -3.85
N GLU A 54 -3.21 16.78 -3.89
CA GLU A 54 -2.62 17.31 -5.11
C GLU A 54 -1.22 16.72 -5.26
N LEU A 55 -0.87 16.32 -6.49
CA LEU A 55 0.42 15.72 -6.81
C LEU A 55 1.20 16.67 -7.71
N ASP A 56 2.41 17.03 -7.30
CA ASP A 56 3.38 17.67 -8.19
C ASP A 56 4.05 16.61 -9.05
N MET A 57 3.69 16.61 -10.33
CA MET A 57 4.17 15.63 -11.31
C MET A 57 5.63 15.82 -11.71
N ASN A 58 6.31 16.87 -11.23
CA ASN A 58 7.75 17.06 -11.43
C ASN A 58 8.61 16.31 -10.40
N LEU A 59 8.05 15.96 -9.24
CA LEU A 59 8.78 15.29 -8.16
C LEU A 59 9.36 13.91 -8.54
N PRO A 60 8.70 13.06 -9.36
CA PRO A 60 9.29 11.78 -9.75
C PRO A 60 10.61 11.93 -10.51
N ALA A 61 10.73 12.94 -11.39
CA ALA A 61 11.95 13.20 -12.13
C ALA A 61 13.06 13.73 -11.21
N ALA A 62 12.74 14.65 -10.30
CA ALA A 62 13.68 15.19 -9.32
C ALA A 62 14.17 14.11 -8.35
N CYS A 63 13.26 13.31 -7.79
CA CYS A 63 13.60 12.20 -6.89
C CYS A 63 14.46 11.15 -7.60
N LYS A 64 14.19 10.85 -8.88
CA LYS A 64 15.02 9.92 -9.65
C LYS A 64 16.41 10.48 -9.92
N MET A 65 16.54 11.80 -10.16
CA MET A 65 17.85 12.45 -10.32
C MET A 65 18.68 12.32 -9.03
N GLU A 66 18.06 12.38 -7.86
CA GLU A 66 18.75 12.16 -6.58
C GLU A 66 19.05 10.68 -6.32
N HIS A 67 18.13 9.78 -6.66
CA HIS A 67 18.26 8.34 -6.41
C HIS A 67 17.71 7.46 -7.54
N ASP A 68 18.56 7.21 -8.56
CA ASP A 68 18.23 6.30 -9.67
C ASP A 68 18.68 4.86 -9.40
N ALA A 69 17.84 4.10 -8.68
CA ALA A 69 18.14 2.73 -8.25
C ALA A 69 18.35 1.72 -9.40
N ILE A 70 17.72 1.94 -10.56
CA ILE A 70 17.81 1.05 -11.73
C ILE A 70 18.67 1.63 -12.87
N GLY A 71 19.26 2.81 -12.66
CA GLY A 71 20.19 3.44 -13.60
C GLY A 71 21.60 3.53 -13.02
N HIS A 72 22.07 4.75 -12.71
CA HIS A 72 23.47 4.95 -12.33
C HIS A 72 23.88 4.26 -11.02
N TYR A 73 22.93 3.95 -10.11
CA TYR A 73 23.22 3.19 -8.89
C TYR A 73 23.07 1.67 -9.06
N ALA A 74 22.62 1.19 -10.23
CA ALA A 74 22.24 -0.22 -10.40
C ALA A 74 23.41 -1.22 -10.39
N ARG A 75 24.67 -0.78 -10.59
CA ARG A 75 25.86 -1.65 -10.66
C ARG A 75 25.63 -2.96 -11.43
N PRO A 76 25.28 -2.88 -12.73
CA PRO A 76 24.98 -4.07 -13.54
C PRO A 76 26.19 -5.00 -13.72
N ASP A 77 27.40 -4.52 -13.41
CA ASP A 77 28.61 -5.32 -13.31
C ASP A 77 28.66 -6.27 -12.09
N VAL A 78 27.81 -6.04 -11.09
CA VAL A 78 27.74 -6.85 -9.85
C VAL A 78 26.48 -7.71 -9.81
N LEU A 79 25.31 -7.15 -10.12
CA LEU A 79 24.03 -7.82 -9.99
C LEU A 79 23.15 -7.56 -11.22
N GLU A 80 22.55 -8.63 -11.74
CA GLU A 80 21.57 -8.59 -12.83
C GLU A 80 20.33 -9.44 -12.44
N LEU A 81 19.12 -8.91 -12.67
CA LEU A 81 17.86 -9.64 -12.51
C LEU A 81 17.37 -10.14 -13.88
N LYS A 82 17.26 -11.47 -14.05
CA LYS A 82 16.67 -12.09 -15.25
C LYS A 82 15.30 -12.68 -14.90
N VAL A 83 14.26 -12.19 -15.56
CA VAL A 83 12.87 -12.65 -15.36
C VAL A 83 12.54 -13.69 -16.44
N ASN A 84 12.00 -14.84 -16.04
CA ASN A 84 11.42 -15.83 -16.95
C ASN A 84 9.90 -15.77 -16.84
N GLU A 85 9.23 -15.35 -17.92
CA GLU A 85 7.78 -15.17 -17.96
C GLU A 85 7.03 -16.34 -18.63
N LYS A 86 7.72 -17.45 -18.91
CA LYS A 86 7.13 -18.67 -19.49
C LYS A 86 6.49 -19.57 -18.45
#